data_AF-A0A0L7R584-F1
#
_entry.id   AF-A0A0L7R584-F1
#
_cell.length_a   1.000
_cell.length_b   1.000
_cell.length_c   1.000
_cell.angle_alpha   90.00
_cell.angle_beta   90.00
_cell.angle_gamma   90.00
#
_symmetry.space_group_name_H-M   'P 1'
#
loop_
_entity.id
_entity.type
_entity.pdbx_description
1 polymer ?
#
loop_
_entity_poly.entity_id
_entity_poly.type
_entity_poly.pdbx_seq_one_letter_code
_entity_poly.pdbx_strand_id
1 'polypeptide(L)'
;MVPIEWVTRRLATGSFLRRHQGVPEGFRFNPPLQETFFKDDANHDPQWSEEQIISAGFKLNSLVIGKDEYDIMQRITLVVFEVLERAWASRDCALVDMKIEFGVDENGEIMVADIIDSDSWRLWPSGDKRLMKDKQVYRNLTNVTQEDLDIVKRNFKWVVDQLDYLVISFNSLVVILMGSPSDEEHCQKIAKHAKSLGLKVQLRVCSAHKGTQETLRILAEYEGNYEKVVLIAVAGRSNGLGPVLSGNTSLPVINCPPFKPENISQDLWSSINVPSGIGCTTVAYPESAALAAAQIHALHDHLVWARLRVKQLMNFIALKQADVKLKNLIV
;
A
#
# COMPACT_ATOMS: atom_id res chain seq x y z
N MET A 1 7.77 -20.45 14.91
CA MET A 1 7.52 -19.04 15.25
C MET A 1 8.80 -18.42 15.76
N VAL A 2 9.14 -17.22 15.29
CA VAL A 2 10.24 -16.43 15.84
C VAL A 2 9.75 -15.86 17.18
N PRO A 3 10.46 -16.04 18.31
CA PRO A 3 9.96 -15.68 19.65
C PRO A 3 10.09 -14.17 19.92
N ILE A 4 9.69 -13.35 18.96
CA ILE A 4 9.77 -11.89 19.01
C ILE A 4 8.41 -11.30 18.67
N GLU A 5 7.91 -10.44 19.56
CA GLU A 5 6.78 -9.57 19.33
C GLU A 5 7.25 -8.29 18.61
N TRP A 6 6.69 -8.01 17.45
CA TRP A 6 7.01 -6.83 16.65
C TRP A 6 5.92 -5.78 16.83
N VAL A 7 6.24 -4.70 17.55
CA VAL A 7 5.28 -3.65 17.88
C VAL A 7 5.53 -2.42 17.03
N THR A 8 4.48 -1.91 16.38
CA THR A 8 4.52 -0.62 15.67
C THR A 8 3.58 0.37 16.32
N ARG A 9 4.00 1.63 16.46
CA ARG A 9 3.21 2.71 17.08
C ARG A 9 3.12 3.93 16.19
N ARG A 10 1.91 4.43 16.01
CA ARG A 10 1.69 5.79 15.50
C ARG A 10 1.64 6.82 16.62
N LEU A 11 1.05 6.49 17.76
CA LEU A 11 0.93 7.38 18.91
C LEU A 11 1.55 6.77 20.16
N ALA A 12 2.11 7.61 21.02
CA ALA A 12 2.60 7.22 22.34
C ALA A 12 1.43 6.94 23.29
N THR A 13 1.33 5.70 23.76
CA THR A 13 0.39 5.26 24.82
C THR A 13 0.93 3.99 25.49
N GLY A 14 0.23 3.46 26.49
CA GLY A 14 0.50 2.15 27.08
C GLY A 14 1.92 2.01 27.67
N SER A 15 2.58 0.89 27.36
CA SER A 15 3.92 0.58 27.90
C SER A 15 5.02 1.53 27.44
N PHE A 16 4.83 2.24 26.33
CA PHE A 16 5.78 3.24 25.86
C PHE A 16 5.94 4.38 26.87
N LEU A 17 4.82 4.93 27.38
CA LEU A 17 4.83 6.04 28.33
C LEU A 17 5.47 5.65 29.68
N ARG A 18 5.33 4.39 30.09
CA ARG A 18 5.98 3.88 31.31
C ARG A 18 7.50 3.84 31.19
N ARG A 19 8.01 3.46 30.01
CA ARG A 19 9.45 3.40 29.72
C ARG A 19 10.06 4.78 29.42
N HIS A 20 9.25 5.72 28.92
CA HIS A 20 9.69 7.05 28.49
C HIS A 20 8.96 8.15 29.25
N GLN A 21 9.32 8.32 30.53
CA GLN A 21 8.73 9.35 31.37
C GLN A 21 8.96 10.75 30.78
N GLY A 22 7.92 11.59 30.83
CA GLY A 22 7.93 12.94 30.26
C GLY A 22 7.39 13.04 28.83
N VAL A 23 7.20 11.94 28.12
CA VAL A 23 6.49 11.96 26.82
C VAL A 23 4.98 12.04 27.07
N PRO A 24 4.26 12.99 26.45
CA PRO A 24 2.81 13.08 26.61
C PRO A 24 2.08 11.95 25.84
N GLU A 25 0.95 11.50 26.39
CA GLU A 25 0.05 10.59 25.66
C GLU A 25 -0.47 11.26 24.38
N GLY A 26 -0.48 10.51 23.28
CA GLY A 26 -0.85 11.02 21.96
C GLY A 26 0.30 11.65 21.17
N PHE A 27 1.54 11.68 21.70
CA PHE A 27 2.70 12.07 20.90
C PHE A 27 2.80 11.21 19.63
N ARG A 28 2.93 11.85 18.46
CA ARG A 28 2.88 11.16 17.16
C ARG A 28 4.28 10.82 16.63
N PHE A 29 4.47 9.57 16.23
CA PHE A 29 5.68 9.10 15.56
C PHE A 29 5.53 9.20 14.03
N ASN A 30 6.45 9.92 13.37
CA ASN A 30 6.55 10.00 11.92
C ASN A 30 8.03 9.84 11.49
N PRO A 31 8.45 8.69 10.91
CA PRO A 31 7.66 7.48 10.62
C PRO A 31 7.16 6.74 11.89
N PRO A 32 6.25 5.74 11.78
CA PRO A 32 5.85 4.91 12.92
C PRO A 32 7.07 4.37 13.68
N LEU A 33 6.99 4.39 15.01
CA LEU A 33 8.00 3.77 15.85
C LEU A 33 7.88 2.25 15.78
N GLN A 34 8.99 1.56 15.65
CA GLN A 34 9.05 0.10 15.69
C GLN A 34 9.88 -0.37 16.88
N GLU A 35 9.37 -1.36 17.60
CA GLU A 35 10.00 -1.93 18.78
C GLU A 35 9.88 -3.45 18.72
N THR A 36 10.81 -4.15 19.38
CA THR A 36 10.78 -5.61 19.49
C THR A 36 10.83 -6.04 20.96
N PHE A 37 10.09 -7.10 21.29
CA PHE A 37 10.02 -7.67 22.63
C PHE A 37 10.20 -9.18 22.54
N PHE A 38 11.06 -9.74 23.38
CA PHE A 38 11.27 -11.19 23.42
C PHE A 38 10.16 -11.85 24.21
N LYS A 39 9.56 -12.92 23.67
CA LYS A 39 8.47 -13.64 24.33
C LYS A 39 8.99 -14.41 25.53
N ASP A 40 8.68 -13.89 26.72
CA ASP A 40 9.07 -14.42 28.00
C ASP A 40 8.08 -13.93 29.08
N ASP A 41 6.98 -14.68 29.22
CA ASP A 41 5.91 -14.37 30.18
C ASP A 41 6.45 -14.22 31.61
N ALA A 42 7.49 -14.97 31.98
CA ALA A 42 8.09 -14.93 33.32
C ALA A 42 8.80 -13.59 33.59
N ASN A 43 9.29 -12.92 32.56
CA ASN A 43 10.01 -11.65 32.64
C ASN A 43 9.23 -10.49 32.00
N HIS A 44 7.92 -10.65 31.80
CA HIS A 44 7.03 -9.63 31.24
C HIS A 44 7.44 -9.12 29.86
N ASP A 45 7.89 -10.02 28.98
CA ASP A 45 8.28 -9.75 27.60
C ASP A 45 9.28 -8.59 27.47
N PRO A 46 10.55 -8.78 27.87
CA PRO A 46 11.53 -7.70 27.89
C PRO A 46 11.78 -7.16 26.48
N GLN A 47 11.92 -5.84 26.37
CA GLN A 47 12.31 -5.20 25.12
C GLN A 47 13.70 -5.68 24.70
N TRP A 48 13.84 -6.09 23.44
CA TRP A 48 15.13 -6.46 22.86
C TRP A 48 15.56 -5.44 21.81
N SER A 49 16.87 -5.24 21.67
CA SER A 49 17.47 -4.49 20.58
C SER A 49 17.65 -5.37 19.35
N GLU A 50 17.91 -4.73 18.22
CA GLU A 50 18.30 -5.42 16.99
C GLU A 50 19.51 -6.34 17.21
N GLU A 51 20.55 -5.83 17.88
CA GLU A 51 21.79 -6.56 18.13
C GLU A 51 21.54 -7.79 19.00
N GLN A 52 20.63 -7.72 19.98
CA GLN A 52 20.25 -8.86 20.81
C GLN A 52 19.57 -9.95 19.97
N ILE A 53 18.66 -9.58 19.06
CA ILE A 53 17.96 -10.53 18.18
C ILE A 53 18.93 -11.20 17.21
N ILE A 54 19.81 -10.42 16.56
CA ILE A 54 20.81 -10.95 15.63
C ILE A 54 21.80 -11.85 16.37
N SER A 55 22.27 -11.43 17.55
CA SER A 55 23.24 -12.22 18.33
C SER A 55 22.65 -13.50 18.92
N ALA A 56 21.33 -13.54 19.14
CA ALA A 56 20.66 -14.76 19.58
C ALA A 56 20.68 -15.87 18.53
N GLY A 57 20.88 -15.52 17.24
CA GLY A 57 21.09 -16.50 16.17
C GLY A 57 19.95 -17.51 16.03
N PHE A 58 18.70 -17.06 16.21
CA PHE A 58 17.54 -17.95 16.16
C PHE A 58 17.53 -18.74 14.85
N LYS A 59 17.42 -20.07 14.95
CA LYS A 59 17.33 -20.95 13.80
C LYS A 59 15.93 -21.56 13.71
N LEU A 60 15.25 -21.34 12.59
CA LEU A 60 13.93 -21.86 12.30
C LEU A 60 13.96 -22.57 10.95
N ASN A 61 13.62 -23.85 10.93
CA ASN A 61 13.79 -24.70 9.74
C ASN A 61 15.23 -24.59 9.20
N SER A 62 15.37 -24.23 7.92
CA SER A 62 16.65 -24.00 7.24
C SER A 62 17.21 -22.58 7.41
N LEU A 63 16.42 -21.65 7.97
CA LEU A 63 16.76 -20.23 8.05
C LEU A 63 17.37 -19.87 9.41
N VAL A 64 18.45 -19.09 9.39
CA VAL A 64 19.01 -18.42 10.58
C VAL A 64 18.61 -16.96 10.52
N ILE A 65 18.06 -16.42 11.61
CA ILE A 65 17.67 -15.02 11.71
C ILE A 65 18.93 -14.17 11.90
N GLY A 66 19.46 -13.65 10.79
CA GLY A 66 20.55 -12.69 10.77
C GLY A 66 20.06 -11.26 10.53
N LYS A 67 21.00 -10.39 10.11
CA LYS A 67 20.72 -8.98 9.81
C LYS A 67 19.70 -8.82 8.67
N ASP A 68 19.83 -9.60 7.61
CA ASP A 68 18.93 -9.49 6.44
C ASP A 68 17.51 -9.95 6.79
N GLU A 69 17.37 -11.04 7.55
CA GLU A 69 16.07 -11.52 8.04
C GLU A 69 15.42 -10.52 9.00
N TYR A 70 16.20 -9.93 9.91
CA TYR A 70 15.73 -8.87 10.80
C TYR A 70 15.23 -7.65 10.00
N ASP A 71 16.00 -7.17 9.02
CA ASP A 71 15.61 -6.04 8.17
C ASP A 71 14.31 -6.31 7.40
N ILE A 72 14.14 -7.55 6.92
CA ILE A 72 12.94 -7.99 6.23
C ILE A 72 11.74 -7.97 7.19
N MET A 73 11.84 -8.60 8.37
CA MET A 73 10.76 -8.60 9.38
C MET A 73 10.41 -7.19 9.84
N GLN A 74 11.41 -6.32 10.07
CA GLN A 74 11.20 -4.92 10.42
C GLN A 74 10.41 -4.20 9.31
N ARG A 75 10.81 -4.37 8.05
CA ARG A 75 10.14 -3.72 6.92
C ARG A 75 8.72 -4.25 6.71
N ILE A 76 8.50 -5.56 6.84
CA ILE A 76 7.16 -6.17 6.77
C ILE A 76 6.27 -5.60 7.87
N THR A 77 6.78 -5.56 9.11
CA THR A 77 6.07 -5.02 10.28
C THR A 77 5.54 -3.61 10.03
N LEU A 78 6.40 -2.73 9.50
CA LEU A 78 6.00 -1.36 9.16
C LEU A 78 4.89 -1.34 8.11
N VAL A 79 5.05 -2.12 7.05
CA VAL A 79 4.10 -2.15 5.93
C VAL A 79 2.75 -2.70 6.36
N VAL A 80 2.71 -3.77 7.17
CA VAL A 80 1.46 -4.32 7.71
C VAL A 80 0.72 -3.28 8.54
N PHE A 81 1.44 -2.58 9.44
CA PHE A 81 0.85 -1.50 10.23
C PHE A 81 0.30 -0.39 9.34
N GLU A 82 1.08 0.09 8.38
CA GLU A 82 0.72 1.14 7.44
C GLU A 82 -0.50 0.79 6.57
N VAL A 83 -0.61 -0.46 6.10
CA VAL A 83 -1.78 -0.98 5.36
C VAL A 83 -3.02 -0.98 6.24
N LEU A 84 -2.94 -1.51 7.45
CA LEU A 84 -4.08 -1.58 8.35
C LEU A 84 -4.47 -0.19 8.89
N GLU A 85 -3.51 0.70 9.13
CA GLU A 85 -3.75 2.10 9.52
C GLU A 85 -4.59 2.81 8.46
N ARG A 86 -4.21 2.68 7.19
CA ARG A 86 -4.95 3.31 6.09
C ARG A 86 -6.32 2.68 5.86
N ALA A 87 -6.44 1.36 6.02
CA ALA A 87 -7.73 0.67 5.96
C ALA A 87 -8.68 1.19 7.05
N TRP A 88 -8.24 1.22 8.32
CA TRP A 88 -9.05 1.73 9.42
C TRP A 88 -9.39 3.22 9.31
N ALA A 89 -8.50 4.03 8.74
CA ALA A 89 -8.79 5.44 8.47
C ALA A 89 -9.99 5.63 7.52
N SER A 90 -10.25 4.70 6.59
CA SER A 90 -11.44 4.73 5.71
C SER A 90 -12.77 4.57 6.47
N ARG A 91 -12.71 4.13 7.73
CA ARG A 91 -13.83 3.92 8.65
C ARG A 91 -13.82 4.90 9.83
N ASP A 92 -13.12 6.03 9.68
CA ASP A 92 -12.92 7.02 10.74
C ASP A 92 -12.36 6.40 12.03
N CYS A 93 -11.39 5.48 11.90
CA CYS A 93 -10.74 4.84 13.03
C CYS A 93 -9.23 5.08 12.99
N ALA A 94 -8.66 5.47 14.11
CA ALA A 94 -7.23 5.55 14.30
C ALA A 94 -6.68 4.19 14.76
N LEU A 95 -5.83 3.57 13.95
CA LEU A 95 -4.96 2.49 14.41
C LEU A 95 -3.77 3.11 15.15
N VAL A 96 -3.69 2.86 16.46
CA VAL A 96 -2.79 3.58 17.37
C VAL A 96 -1.45 2.89 17.48
N ASP A 97 -1.49 1.59 17.74
CA ASP A 97 -0.37 0.66 17.73
C ASP A 97 -0.86 -0.76 17.46
N MET A 98 0.06 -1.64 17.08
CA MET A 98 -0.22 -3.05 16.80
C MET A 98 1.00 -3.90 17.07
N LYS A 99 0.77 -5.15 17.46
CA LYS A 99 1.75 -6.23 17.56
C LYS A 99 1.50 -7.28 16.49
N ILE A 100 2.54 -7.75 15.83
CA ILE A 100 2.51 -8.97 15.01
C ILE A 100 3.67 -9.90 15.36
N GLU A 101 3.60 -11.14 14.90
CA GLU A 101 4.64 -12.16 15.05
C GLU A 101 4.98 -12.78 13.69
N PHE A 102 6.12 -13.45 13.62
CA PHE A 102 6.60 -14.07 12.38
C PHE A 102 6.84 -15.56 12.52
N GLY A 103 6.63 -16.26 11.41
CA GLY A 103 7.00 -17.65 11.20
C GLY A 103 7.96 -17.77 10.02
N VAL A 104 8.59 -18.94 9.93
CA VAL A 104 9.34 -19.35 8.74
C VAL A 104 8.64 -20.60 8.22
N ASP A 105 8.26 -20.59 6.94
CA ASP A 105 7.59 -21.73 6.30
C ASP A 105 8.58 -22.87 5.97
N GLU A 106 8.08 -23.94 5.36
CA GLU A 106 8.90 -25.10 4.94
C GLU A 106 9.94 -24.77 3.86
N ASN A 107 9.71 -23.70 3.08
CA ASN A 107 10.60 -23.23 2.02
C ASN A 107 11.66 -22.24 2.54
N GLY A 108 11.60 -21.84 3.81
CA GLY A 108 12.49 -20.84 4.39
C GLY A 108 12.03 -19.40 4.16
N GLU A 109 10.78 -19.18 3.74
CA GLU A 109 10.20 -17.85 3.59
C GLU A 109 9.67 -17.31 4.93
N ILE A 110 10.03 -16.07 5.25
CA ILE A 110 9.51 -15.35 6.41
C ILE A 110 8.08 -14.91 6.11
N MET A 111 7.14 -15.29 6.97
CA MET A 111 5.74 -14.89 6.88
C MET A 111 5.26 -14.22 8.16
N VAL A 112 4.36 -13.24 8.02
CA VAL A 112 3.53 -12.82 9.14
C VAL A 112 2.73 -14.05 9.57
N ALA A 113 2.81 -14.40 10.84
CA ALA A 113 2.18 -15.57 11.41
C ALA A 113 1.48 -15.19 12.73
N ASP A 114 0.82 -16.16 13.35
CA ASP A 114 -0.16 -15.95 14.42
C ASP A 114 -1.43 -15.22 13.93
N ILE A 115 -2.17 -14.57 14.83
CA ILE A 115 -3.46 -13.94 14.58
C ILE A 115 -3.36 -12.43 14.77
N ILE A 116 -3.94 -11.68 13.82
CA ILE A 116 -4.21 -10.25 13.98
C ILE A 116 -5.70 -10.10 14.30
N ASP A 117 -6.01 -9.82 15.56
CA ASP A 117 -7.38 -9.59 16.04
C ASP A 117 -7.45 -8.35 16.97
N SER A 118 -8.57 -8.19 17.67
CA SER A 118 -8.80 -7.07 18.61
C SER A 118 -7.88 -7.06 19.83
N ASP A 119 -7.06 -8.11 20.02
CA ASP A 119 -6.06 -8.19 21.08
C ASP A 119 -4.69 -7.67 20.60
N SER A 120 -4.47 -7.76 19.28
CA SER A 120 -3.22 -7.43 18.60
C SER A 120 -3.03 -5.92 18.40
N TRP A 121 -4.08 -5.09 18.50
CA TRP A 121 -3.99 -3.64 18.27
C TRP A 121 -4.63 -2.75 19.33
N ARG A 122 -4.43 -1.45 19.19
CA ARG A 122 -5.28 -0.40 19.78
C ARG A 122 -6.02 0.36 18.69
N LEU A 123 -7.34 0.46 18.81
CA LEU A 123 -8.22 1.01 17.78
C LEU A 123 -9.18 2.04 18.37
N TRP A 124 -9.04 3.30 17.95
CA TRP A 124 -9.81 4.43 18.48
C TRP A 124 -10.71 5.05 17.41
N PRO A 125 -12.04 4.84 17.48
CA PRO A 125 -12.99 5.55 16.63
C PRO A 125 -12.84 7.08 16.77
N SER A 126 -12.86 7.78 15.64
CA SER A 126 -12.63 9.23 15.50
C SER A 126 -11.34 9.73 16.16
N GLY A 127 -10.36 8.84 16.39
CA GLY A 127 -9.14 9.14 17.14
C GLY A 127 -9.34 9.37 18.64
N ASP A 128 -10.55 9.11 19.18
CA ASP A 128 -10.87 9.31 20.59
C ASP A 128 -10.62 8.05 21.41
N LYS A 129 -9.61 8.10 22.28
CA LYS A 129 -9.26 7.01 23.20
C LYS A 129 -10.44 6.55 24.06
N ARG A 130 -11.39 7.44 24.41
CA ARG A 130 -12.56 7.09 25.21
C ARG A 130 -13.51 6.13 24.49
N LEU A 131 -13.42 6.06 23.16
CA LEU A 131 -14.25 5.20 22.32
C LEU A 131 -13.58 3.87 21.95
N MET A 132 -12.40 3.57 22.51
CA MET A 132 -11.57 2.41 22.16
C MET A 132 -12.38 1.10 22.05
N LYS A 133 -12.05 0.30 21.03
CA LYS A 133 -12.78 -0.94 20.69
C LYS A 133 -11.96 -2.21 20.82
N ASP A 134 -10.73 -2.09 21.28
CA ASP A 134 -9.78 -3.18 21.45
C ASP A 134 -9.72 -3.75 22.88
N LYS A 135 -8.89 -4.78 23.09
CA LYS A 135 -8.70 -5.45 24.39
C LYS A 135 -8.19 -4.54 25.50
N GLN A 136 -7.70 -3.33 25.22
CA GLN A 136 -7.34 -2.38 26.28
C GLN A 136 -8.52 -2.05 27.21
N VAL A 137 -9.76 -2.11 26.71
CA VAL A 137 -10.97 -1.97 27.56
C VAL A 137 -10.97 -3.01 28.68
N TYR A 138 -10.74 -4.28 28.32
CA TYR A 138 -10.64 -5.37 29.29
C TYR A 138 -9.45 -5.19 30.24
N ARG A 139 -8.28 -4.83 29.70
CA ARG A 139 -7.04 -4.63 30.50
C ARG A 139 -7.15 -3.48 31.51
N ASN A 140 -8.06 -2.52 31.32
CA ASN A 140 -8.26 -1.39 32.23
C ASN A 140 -9.14 -1.72 33.44
N LEU A 141 -9.83 -2.87 33.43
CA LEU A 141 -10.73 -3.28 34.52
C LEU A 141 -9.92 -3.74 35.73
N THR A 142 -10.25 -3.23 36.91
CA THR A 142 -9.67 -3.68 38.19
C THR A 142 -10.38 -4.89 38.76
N ASN A 143 -11.71 -4.97 38.56
CA ASN A 143 -12.55 -6.12 38.83
C ASN A 143 -13.34 -6.43 37.57
N VAL A 144 -13.56 -7.72 37.28
CA VAL A 144 -14.24 -8.16 36.05
C VAL A 144 -15.63 -8.68 36.41
N THR A 145 -16.67 -7.95 36.01
CA THR A 145 -18.07 -8.40 36.13
C THR A 145 -18.59 -8.93 34.79
N GLN A 146 -19.74 -9.60 34.80
CA GLN A 146 -20.40 -10.04 33.57
C GLN A 146 -20.79 -8.86 32.67
N GLU A 147 -21.22 -7.75 33.26
CA GLU A 147 -21.60 -6.53 32.51
C GLU A 147 -20.39 -5.94 31.77
N ASP A 148 -19.21 -5.95 32.40
CA ASP A 148 -17.97 -5.50 31.75
C ASP A 148 -17.59 -6.39 30.56
N LEU A 149 -17.72 -7.72 30.73
CA LEU A 149 -17.46 -8.68 29.65
C LEU A 149 -18.44 -8.49 28.48
N ASP A 150 -19.69 -8.15 28.76
CA ASP A 150 -20.69 -7.85 27.73
C ASP A 150 -20.35 -6.56 26.96
N ILE A 151 -19.73 -5.57 27.61
CA ILE A 151 -19.17 -4.37 26.94
C ILE A 151 -18.02 -4.75 26.01
N VAL A 152 -17.05 -5.54 26.51
CA VAL A 152 -15.90 -6.00 25.70
C VAL A 152 -16.38 -6.80 24.48
N LYS A 153 -17.33 -7.72 24.68
CA LYS A 153 -17.93 -8.51 23.61
C LYS A 153 -18.62 -7.63 22.56
N ARG A 154 -19.38 -6.61 22.98
CA ARG A 154 -20.01 -5.64 22.06
C ARG A 154 -18.98 -4.85 21.27
N ASN A 155 -17.86 -4.45 21.89
CA ASN A 155 -16.78 -3.77 21.19
C ASN A 155 -16.15 -4.68 20.11
N PHE A 156 -15.89 -5.95 20.42
CA PHE A 156 -15.32 -6.88 19.45
C PHE A 156 -16.30 -7.18 18.30
N LYS A 157 -17.60 -7.33 18.61
CA LYS A 157 -18.63 -7.47 17.59
C LYS A 157 -18.69 -6.25 16.67
N TRP A 158 -18.57 -5.05 17.24
CA TRP A 158 -18.50 -3.82 16.45
C TRP A 158 -17.31 -3.82 15.49
N VAL A 159 -16.13 -4.26 15.93
CA VAL A 159 -14.93 -4.40 15.07
C VAL A 159 -15.22 -5.36 13.92
N VAL A 160 -15.77 -6.54 14.21
CA VAL A 160 -16.16 -7.54 13.18
C VAL A 160 -17.09 -6.91 12.15
N ASP A 161 -18.10 -6.17 12.60
CA ASP A 161 -19.06 -5.51 11.71
C ASP A 161 -18.43 -4.43 10.83
N GLN A 162 -17.28 -3.86 11.22
CA GLN A 162 -16.54 -2.91 10.37
C GLN A 162 -15.66 -3.59 9.31
N LEU A 163 -15.23 -4.84 9.52
CA LEU A 163 -14.25 -5.51 8.65
C LEU A 163 -14.78 -5.70 7.22
N ASP A 164 -16.08 -5.97 7.05
CA ASP A 164 -16.72 -6.13 5.74
C ASP A 164 -16.59 -4.85 4.88
N TYR A 165 -16.47 -3.69 5.53
CA TYR A 165 -16.32 -2.40 4.85
C TYR A 165 -14.86 -2.04 4.55
N LEU A 166 -13.88 -2.82 5.01
CA LEU A 166 -12.46 -2.60 4.70
C LEU A 166 -12.07 -3.18 3.33
N VAL A 167 -12.86 -4.11 2.78
CA VAL A 167 -12.56 -4.81 1.51
C VAL A 167 -13.65 -4.52 0.48
N ILE A 168 -13.94 -3.23 0.26
CA ILE A 168 -14.91 -2.80 -0.76
C ILE A 168 -14.18 -2.57 -2.09
N SER A 169 -14.82 -2.99 -3.19
CA SER A 169 -14.36 -2.68 -4.54
C SER A 169 -14.60 -1.19 -4.84
N PHE A 170 -13.52 -0.42 -4.96
CA PHE A 170 -13.58 0.99 -5.32
C PHE A 170 -13.83 1.20 -6.81
N ASN A 171 -14.42 2.35 -7.15
CA ASN A 171 -14.67 2.79 -8.52
C ASN A 171 -13.42 3.42 -9.16
N SER A 172 -12.28 2.74 -9.07
CA SER A 172 -10.99 3.16 -9.64
C SER A 172 -10.85 2.63 -11.08
N LEU A 173 -11.16 3.47 -12.07
CA LEU A 173 -11.14 3.14 -13.49
C LEU A 173 -9.96 3.79 -14.22
N VAL A 174 -9.25 2.98 -15.00
CA VAL A 174 -8.28 3.45 -16.00
C VAL A 174 -8.84 3.22 -17.39
N VAL A 175 -8.89 4.28 -18.21
CA VAL A 175 -9.28 4.19 -19.62
C VAL A 175 -8.04 4.42 -20.47
N ILE A 176 -7.69 3.41 -21.26
CA ILE A 176 -6.54 3.46 -22.16
C ILE A 176 -7.08 3.75 -23.56
N LEU A 177 -6.77 4.93 -24.08
CA LEU A 177 -7.19 5.39 -25.40
C LEU A 177 -6.02 5.28 -26.37
N MET A 178 -6.16 4.45 -27.40
CA MET A 178 -5.14 4.26 -28.42
C MET A 178 -5.49 4.93 -29.74
N GLY A 179 -4.52 5.61 -30.33
CA GLY A 179 -4.65 6.32 -31.61
C GLY A 179 -4.80 5.40 -32.82
N SER A 180 -4.34 4.15 -32.70
CA SER A 180 -4.32 3.13 -33.74
C SER A 180 -4.51 1.74 -33.14
N PRO A 181 -5.29 0.85 -33.80
CA PRO A 181 -5.37 -0.57 -33.39
C PRO A 181 -4.01 -1.28 -33.36
N SER A 182 -3.03 -0.81 -34.14
CA SER A 182 -1.67 -1.37 -34.14
C SER A 182 -0.96 -1.29 -32.79
N ASP A 183 -1.41 -0.41 -31.89
CA ASP A 183 -0.80 -0.18 -30.58
C ASP A 183 -1.44 -1.05 -29.48
N GLU A 184 -2.32 -2.00 -29.85
CA GLU A 184 -3.04 -2.85 -28.92
C GLU A 184 -2.12 -3.62 -27.97
N GLU A 185 -1.03 -4.22 -28.45
CA GLU A 185 -0.11 -5.00 -27.61
C GLU A 185 0.50 -4.12 -26.49
N HIS A 186 0.83 -2.87 -26.81
CA HIS A 186 1.34 -1.90 -25.82
C HIS A 186 0.27 -1.58 -24.77
N CYS A 187 -0.97 -1.36 -25.22
CA CYS A 187 -2.10 -1.07 -24.34
C CYS A 187 -2.47 -2.27 -23.45
N GLN A 188 -2.37 -3.50 -23.96
CA GLN A 188 -2.58 -4.73 -23.18
C GLN A 188 -1.52 -4.89 -22.10
N LYS A 189 -0.26 -4.47 -22.33
CA LYS A 189 0.77 -4.42 -21.28
C LYS A 189 0.38 -3.46 -20.16
N ILE A 190 -0.06 -2.24 -20.49
CA ILE A 190 -0.57 -1.27 -19.50
C ILE A 190 -1.73 -1.88 -18.71
N ALA A 191 -2.70 -2.47 -19.43
CA ALA A 191 -3.88 -3.09 -18.82
C ALA A 191 -3.51 -4.23 -17.87
N LYS A 192 -2.56 -5.09 -18.23
CA LYS A 192 -2.06 -6.19 -17.38
C LYS A 192 -1.48 -5.65 -16.07
N HIS A 193 -0.62 -4.63 -16.15
CA HIS A 193 -0.02 -4.03 -14.95
C HIS A 193 -1.09 -3.33 -14.09
N ALA A 194 -2.00 -2.57 -14.69
CA ALA A 194 -3.06 -1.88 -13.95
C ALA A 194 -4.01 -2.86 -13.24
N LYS A 195 -4.41 -3.95 -13.92
CA LYS A 195 -5.22 -5.03 -13.32
C LYS A 195 -4.50 -5.72 -12.16
N SER A 196 -3.19 -5.96 -12.26
CA SER A 196 -2.41 -6.53 -11.14
C SER A 196 -2.44 -5.64 -9.89
N LEU A 197 -2.54 -4.32 -10.09
CA LEU A 197 -2.69 -3.31 -9.04
C LEU A 197 -4.15 -3.12 -8.58
N GLY A 198 -5.10 -3.90 -9.11
CA GLY A 198 -6.50 -3.90 -8.66
C GLY A 198 -7.38 -2.87 -9.35
N LEU A 199 -6.88 -2.22 -10.40
CA LEU A 199 -7.63 -1.21 -11.14
C LEU A 199 -8.59 -1.85 -12.16
N LYS A 200 -9.77 -1.26 -12.32
CA LYS A 200 -10.63 -1.55 -13.47
C LYS A 200 -9.98 -0.93 -14.71
N VAL A 201 -10.03 -1.62 -15.84
CA VAL A 201 -9.39 -1.14 -17.08
C VAL A 201 -10.34 -1.29 -18.26
N GLN A 202 -10.44 -0.24 -19.07
CA GLN A 202 -11.09 -0.27 -20.37
C GLN A 202 -10.13 0.21 -21.47
N LEU A 203 -10.25 -0.40 -22.64
CA LEU A 203 -9.46 -0.08 -23.83
C LEU A 203 -10.38 0.52 -24.88
N ARG A 204 -10.00 1.66 -25.46
CA ARG A 204 -10.75 2.36 -26.50
C ARG A 204 -9.82 2.74 -27.65
N VAL A 205 -10.36 2.78 -28.86
CA VAL A 205 -9.65 3.24 -30.06
C VAL A 205 -10.27 4.55 -30.50
N CYS A 206 -9.48 5.61 -30.57
CA CYS A 206 -9.91 6.92 -31.07
C CYS A 206 -8.70 7.74 -31.53
N SER A 207 -8.86 8.56 -32.56
CA SER A 207 -7.77 9.37 -33.09
C SER A 207 -8.13 10.85 -33.04
N ALA A 208 -7.34 11.63 -32.29
CA ALA A 208 -7.50 13.08 -32.26
C ALA A 208 -7.30 13.75 -33.64
N HIS A 209 -6.56 13.11 -34.55
CA HIS A 209 -6.33 13.63 -35.90
C HIS A 209 -7.37 13.18 -36.92
N LYS A 210 -7.79 11.90 -36.87
CA LYS A 210 -8.69 11.31 -37.88
C LYS A 210 -10.17 11.31 -37.47
N GLY A 211 -10.45 11.54 -36.19
CA GLY A 211 -11.79 11.43 -35.59
C GLY A 211 -11.89 12.24 -34.31
N THR A 212 -11.62 13.54 -34.39
CA THR A 212 -11.58 14.46 -33.25
C THR A 212 -12.92 14.50 -32.50
N GLN A 213 -14.04 14.65 -33.22
CA GLN A 213 -15.37 14.71 -32.61
C GLN A 213 -15.71 13.41 -31.87
N GLU A 214 -15.35 12.26 -32.45
CA GLU A 214 -15.58 10.96 -31.81
C GLU A 214 -14.71 10.79 -30.56
N THR A 215 -13.46 11.28 -30.59
CA THR A 215 -12.58 11.29 -29.41
C THR A 215 -13.20 12.08 -28.25
N LEU A 216 -13.77 13.26 -28.54
CA LEU A 216 -14.45 14.08 -27.54
C LEU A 216 -15.78 13.44 -27.07
N ARG A 217 -16.51 12.77 -27.96
CA ARG A 217 -17.72 12.02 -27.62
C ARG A 217 -17.40 10.87 -26.65
N ILE A 218 -16.34 10.10 -26.92
CA ILE A 218 -15.87 9.01 -26.04
C ILE A 218 -15.40 9.58 -24.69
N LEU A 219 -14.68 10.70 -24.68
CA LEU A 219 -14.29 11.37 -23.46
C LEU A 219 -15.51 11.73 -22.59
N ALA A 220 -16.55 12.29 -23.19
CA ALA A 220 -17.79 12.67 -22.51
C ALA A 220 -18.52 11.46 -21.87
N GLU A 221 -18.42 10.25 -22.44
CA GLU A 221 -18.96 9.02 -21.83
C GLU A 221 -18.33 8.76 -20.44
N TYR A 222 -17.04 9.05 -20.29
CA TYR A 222 -16.31 8.81 -19.05
C TYR A 222 -16.41 9.98 -18.06
N GLU A 223 -16.54 11.21 -18.53
CA GLU A 223 -16.80 12.37 -17.67
C GLU A 223 -18.22 12.35 -17.07
N GLY A 224 -19.18 11.80 -17.80
CA GLY A 224 -20.56 11.64 -17.32
C GLY A 224 -20.77 10.48 -16.34
N ASN A 225 -19.75 9.65 -16.10
CA ASN A 225 -19.84 8.51 -15.20
C ASN A 225 -19.47 8.89 -13.76
N TYR A 226 -20.04 8.20 -12.76
CA TYR A 226 -19.73 8.41 -11.35
C TYR A 226 -18.42 7.74 -10.89
N GLU A 227 -17.70 7.08 -11.81
CA GLU A 227 -16.42 6.44 -11.50
C GLU A 227 -15.29 7.46 -11.41
N LYS A 228 -14.27 7.17 -10.60
CA LYS A 228 -13.03 7.95 -10.60
C LYS A 228 -12.19 7.45 -11.77
N VAL A 229 -11.85 8.34 -12.70
CA VAL A 229 -11.21 7.96 -13.96
C VAL A 229 -9.81 8.58 -14.08
N VAL A 230 -8.85 7.78 -14.52
CA VAL A 230 -7.56 8.24 -15.07
C VAL A 230 -7.46 7.82 -16.53
N LEU A 231 -7.12 8.76 -17.40
CA LEU A 231 -6.97 8.52 -18.84
C LEU A 231 -5.50 8.25 -19.17
N ILE A 232 -5.25 7.21 -19.97
CA ILE A 232 -3.93 6.93 -20.54
C ILE A 232 -4.01 7.05 -22.05
N ALA A 233 -3.31 8.04 -22.61
CA ALA A 233 -3.23 8.29 -24.04
C ALA A 233 -2.03 7.53 -24.64
N VAL A 234 -2.31 6.64 -25.59
CA VAL A 234 -1.31 5.84 -26.32
C VAL A 234 -1.36 6.25 -27.78
N ALA A 235 -0.40 7.06 -28.21
CA ALA A 235 -0.25 7.46 -29.61
C ALA A 235 1.22 7.53 -29.98
N GLY A 236 1.63 6.80 -31.03
CA GLY A 236 2.96 6.92 -31.61
C GLY A 236 3.12 8.16 -32.49
N ARG A 237 4.36 8.45 -32.90
CA ARG A 237 4.71 9.63 -33.72
C ARG A 237 4.36 10.94 -32.99
N SER A 238 3.76 11.90 -33.69
CA SER A 238 3.23 13.12 -33.09
C SER A 238 1.97 12.82 -32.29
N ASN A 239 2.11 12.73 -30.96
CA ASN A 239 1.01 12.48 -30.03
C ASN A 239 0.12 13.72 -29.87
N GLY A 240 -0.91 13.84 -30.71
CA GLY A 240 -1.99 14.81 -30.51
C GLY A 240 -3.10 14.31 -29.57
N LEU A 241 -3.19 13.01 -29.30
CA LEU A 241 -4.28 12.42 -28.50
C LEU A 241 -4.23 12.89 -27.05
N GLY A 242 -3.05 12.81 -26.42
CA GLY A 242 -2.83 13.26 -25.05
C GLY A 242 -3.18 14.74 -24.82
N PRO A 243 -2.55 15.66 -25.57
CA PRO A 243 -2.84 17.10 -25.45
C PRO A 243 -4.30 17.45 -25.73
N VAL A 244 -4.95 16.83 -26.73
CA VAL A 244 -6.38 17.07 -27.01
C VAL A 244 -7.26 16.60 -25.85
N LEU A 245 -7.02 15.41 -25.30
CA LEU A 245 -7.75 14.96 -24.12
C LEU A 245 -7.54 15.92 -22.95
N SER A 246 -6.28 16.24 -22.62
CA SER A 246 -5.93 17.09 -21.47
C SER A 246 -6.42 18.52 -21.58
N GLY A 247 -6.59 19.07 -22.78
CA GLY A 247 -7.17 20.39 -22.97
C GLY A 247 -8.69 20.44 -22.84
N ASN A 248 -9.37 19.29 -22.84
CA ASN A 248 -10.83 19.19 -22.88
C ASN A 248 -11.43 18.41 -21.69
N THR A 249 -10.64 18.04 -20.69
CA THR A 249 -11.12 17.35 -19.50
C THR A 249 -10.44 17.84 -18.22
N SER A 250 -11.13 17.71 -17.09
CA SER A 250 -10.54 17.87 -15.76
C SER A 250 -10.01 16.55 -15.17
N LEU A 251 -10.18 15.42 -15.89
CA LEU A 251 -9.63 14.14 -15.50
C LEU A 251 -8.10 14.10 -15.70
N PRO A 252 -7.35 13.36 -14.87
CA PRO A 252 -5.91 13.18 -15.10
C PRO A 252 -5.63 12.47 -16.42
N VAL A 253 -4.71 13.03 -17.22
CA VAL A 253 -4.26 12.46 -18.49
C VAL A 253 -2.78 12.12 -18.42
N ILE A 254 -2.46 10.87 -18.73
CA ILE A 254 -1.09 10.34 -18.77
C ILE A 254 -0.78 9.90 -20.20
N ASN A 255 0.24 10.49 -20.80
CA ASN A 255 0.81 10.02 -22.06
C ASN A 255 1.68 8.80 -21.79
N CYS A 256 1.42 7.71 -22.51
CA CYS A 256 2.30 6.55 -22.59
C CYS A 256 2.50 6.15 -24.06
N PRO A 257 3.31 6.90 -24.83
CA PRO A 257 3.52 6.60 -26.24
C PRO A 257 4.21 5.24 -26.45
N PRO A 258 3.87 4.49 -27.51
CA PRO A 258 4.54 3.23 -27.86
C PRO A 258 5.87 3.53 -28.57
N PHE A 259 6.85 4.02 -27.82
CA PHE A 259 8.14 4.43 -28.37
C PHE A 259 8.88 3.27 -29.05
N LYS A 260 9.49 3.59 -30.19
CA LYS A 260 10.46 2.71 -30.86
C LYS A 260 11.87 3.27 -30.65
N PRO A 261 12.90 2.41 -30.48
CA PRO A 261 14.27 2.86 -30.26
C PRO A 261 14.76 3.86 -31.32
N GLU A 262 14.32 3.70 -32.57
CA GLU A 262 14.76 4.54 -33.69
C GLU A 262 14.25 5.99 -33.60
N ASN A 263 13.07 6.22 -33.02
CA ASN A 263 12.36 7.50 -33.13
C ASN A 263 12.03 8.15 -31.78
N ILE A 264 12.35 7.52 -30.65
CA ILE A 264 12.01 8.03 -29.32
C ILE A 264 12.49 9.47 -29.08
N SER A 265 13.68 9.84 -29.58
CA SER A 265 14.24 11.18 -29.38
C SER A 265 13.45 12.29 -30.08
N GLN A 266 12.68 11.96 -31.12
CA GLN A 266 11.87 12.90 -31.88
C GLN A 266 10.42 12.87 -31.39
N ASP A 267 9.85 11.66 -31.28
CA ASP A 267 8.44 11.46 -30.95
C ASP A 267 8.10 11.89 -29.51
N LEU A 268 9.04 11.74 -28.56
CA LEU A 268 8.85 12.11 -27.15
C LEU A 268 8.44 13.58 -26.98
N TRP A 269 9.03 14.49 -27.76
CA TRP A 269 8.77 15.93 -27.65
C TRP A 269 7.30 16.29 -27.84
N SER A 270 6.57 15.51 -28.64
CA SER A 270 5.14 15.72 -28.86
C SER A 270 4.29 15.50 -27.60
N SER A 271 4.79 14.76 -26.61
CA SER A 271 4.08 14.48 -25.34
C SER A 271 4.52 15.38 -24.19
N ILE A 272 5.72 15.97 -24.25
CA ILE A 272 6.30 16.79 -23.16
C ILE A 272 6.28 18.29 -23.43
N ASN A 273 6.38 18.73 -24.69
CA ASN A 273 6.39 20.14 -25.06
C ASN A 273 5.00 20.58 -25.53
N VAL A 274 4.09 20.76 -24.57
CA VAL A 274 2.69 21.11 -24.81
C VAL A 274 2.42 22.62 -24.64
N PRO A 275 1.38 23.17 -25.29
CA PRO A 275 0.92 24.55 -25.05
C PRO A 275 0.61 24.85 -23.58
N SER A 276 0.60 26.14 -23.22
CA SER A 276 0.21 26.58 -21.88
C SER A 276 -1.24 26.20 -21.54
N GLY A 277 -1.51 25.90 -20.27
CA GLY A 277 -2.83 25.50 -19.79
C GLY A 277 -3.16 24.01 -19.95
N ILE A 278 -2.23 23.20 -20.48
CA ILE A 278 -2.38 21.74 -20.63
C ILE A 278 -1.55 21.01 -19.56
N GLY A 279 -2.19 20.11 -18.82
CA GLY A 279 -1.61 19.43 -17.65
C GLY A 279 -1.27 17.95 -17.85
N CYS A 280 -1.21 17.44 -19.08
CA CYS A 280 -0.88 16.03 -19.30
C CYS A 280 0.54 15.71 -18.84
N THR A 281 0.67 14.58 -18.14
CA THR A 281 1.98 14.04 -17.74
C THR A 281 2.44 13.01 -18.76
N THR A 282 3.74 12.68 -18.78
CA THR A 282 4.29 11.69 -19.70
C THR A 282 5.14 10.66 -18.97
N VAL A 283 4.92 9.38 -19.29
CA VAL A 283 5.74 8.26 -18.87
C VAL A 283 6.11 7.42 -20.09
N ALA A 284 7.28 6.76 -20.04
CA ALA A 284 7.82 6.06 -21.21
C ALA A 284 7.42 4.57 -21.30
N TYR A 285 7.11 3.93 -20.17
CA TYR A 285 6.91 2.49 -20.10
C TYR A 285 5.48 2.10 -19.69
N PRO A 286 4.93 1.01 -20.26
CA PRO A 286 3.61 0.51 -19.89
C PRO A 286 3.39 0.29 -18.40
N GLU A 287 4.38 -0.32 -17.72
CA GLU A 287 4.30 -0.55 -16.28
C GLU A 287 4.26 0.77 -15.50
N SER A 288 5.09 1.74 -15.90
CA SER A 288 5.11 3.06 -15.26
C SER A 288 3.80 3.83 -15.45
N ALA A 289 3.10 3.66 -16.57
CA ALA A 289 1.77 4.25 -16.79
C ALA A 289 0.72 3.66 -15.86
N ALA A 290 0.72 2.34 -15.70
CA ALA A 290 -0.15 1.68 -14.74
C ALA A 290 0.17 2.09 -13.29
N LEU A 291 1.46 2.23 -12.94
CA LEU A 291 1.89 2.67 -11.62
C LEU A 291 1.51 4.13 -11.34
N ALA A 292 1.67 5.03 -12.31
CA ALA A 292 1.28 6.43 -12.18
C ALA A 292 -0.25 6.56 -11.99
N ALA A 293 -1.04 5.83 -12.78
CA ALA A 293 -2.48 5.77 -12.60
C ALA A 293 -2.86 5.20 -11.22
N ALA A 294 -2.21 4.12 -10.78
CA ALA A 294 -2.43 3.54 -9.46
C ALA A 294 -2.08 4.51 -8.33
N GLN A 295 -1.00 5.29 -8.44
CA GLN A 295 -0.62 6.29 -7.44
C GLN A 295 -1.65 7.41 -7.30
N ILE A 296 -2.30 7.80 -8.41
CA ILE A 296 -3.41 8.75 -8.39
C ILE A 296 -4.62 8.14 -7.66
N HIS A 297 -4.99 6.90 -8.02
CA HIS A 297 -6.11 6.21 -7.37
C HIS A 297 -5.87 5.91 -5.89
N ALA A 298 -4.62 5.64 -5.51
CA ALA A 298 -4.22 5.37 -4.14
C ALA A 298 -4.52 6.51 -3.16
N LEU A 299 -4.76 7.74 -3.65
CA LEU A 299 -5.19 8.87 -2.82
C LEU A 299 -6.58 8.66 -2.19
N HIS A 300 -7.46 7.91 -2.84
CA HIS A 300 -8.84 7.64 -2.36
C HIS A 300 -9.16 6.15 -2.19
N ASP A 301 -8.34 5.27 -2.74
CA ASP A 301 -8.50 3.82 -2.69
C ASP A 301 -7.37 3.18 -1.87
N HIS A 302 -7.67 2.77 -0.63
CA HIS A 302 -6.65 2.22 0.27
C HIS A 302 -6.16 0.83 -0.16
N LEU A 303 -6.93 0.08 -0.96
CA LEU A 303 -6.52 -1.23 -1.46
C LEU A 303 -5.49 -1.08 -2.58
N VAL A 304 -5.68 -0.15 -3.50
CA VAL A 304 -4.66 0.20 -4.52
C VAL A 304 -3.41 0.74 -3.85
N TRP A 305 -3.56 1.60 -2.84
CA TRP A 305 -2.42 2.09 -2.05
C TRP A 305 -1.65 0.95 -1.38
N ALA A 306 -2.36 0.00 -0.74
CA ALA A 306 -1.75 -1.16 -0.11
C ALA A 306 -0.95 -2.01 -1.10
N ARG A 307 -1.50 -2.27 -2.30
CA ARG A 307 -0.79 -3.01 -3.37
C ARG A 307 0.48 -2.31 -3.83
N LEU A 308 0.46 -0.98 -3.96
CA LEU A 308 1.66 -0.21 -4.26
C LEU A 308 2.70 -0.34 -3.14
N ARG A 309 2.26 -0.26 -1.88
CA ARG A 309 3.14 -0.37 -0.72
C ARG A 309 3.78 -1.75 -0.61
N VAL A 310 3.01 -2.81 -0.85
CA VAL A 310 3.50 -4.19 -0.92
C VAL A 310 4.46 -4.37 -2.09
N LYS A 311 4.20 -3.80 -3.27
CA LYS A 311 5.16 -3.86 -4.40
C LYS A 311 6.51 -3.26 -4.03
N GLN A 312 6.54 -2.14 -3.31
CA GLN A 312 7.79 -1.54 -2.81
C GLN A 312 8.52 -2.45 -1.82
N LEU A 313 7.78 -3.11 -0.92
CA LEU A 313 8.34 -4.10 0.00
C LEU A 313 8.95 -5.28 -0.76
N MET A 314 8.24 -5.83 -1.75
CA MET A 314 8.74 -6.95 -2.55
C MET A 314 10.00 -6.57 -3.34
N ASN A 315 10.09 -5.34 -3.86
CA ASN A 315 11.32 -4.86 -4.50
C ASN A 315 12.50 -4.83 -3.51
N PHE A 316 12.28 -4.38 -2.27
CA PHE A 316 13.29 -4.39 -1.23
C PHE A 316 13.76 -5.82 -0.88
N ILE A 317 12.82 -6.74 -0.69
CA ILE A 317 13.11 -8.15 -0.40
C ILE A 317 13.88 -8.79 -1.56
N ALA A 318 13.46 -8.56 -2.80
CA ALA A 318 14.13 -9.12 -3.99
C ALA A 318 15.59 -8.65 -4.10
N LEU A 319 15.87 -7.37 -3.79
CA LEU A 319 17.24 -6.85 -3.77
C LEU A 319 18.08 -7.50 -2.68
N LYS A 320 17.54 -7.66 -1.46
CA LYS A 320 18.21 -8.36 -0.36
C LYS A 320 18.56 -9.80 -0.72
N GLN A 321 17.58 -10.55 -1.24
CA GLN A 321 17.77 -11.94 -1.66
C GLN A 321 18.80 -12.07 -2.80
N ALA A 322 18.78 -11.15 -3.76
CA ALA A 322 19.76 -11.14 -4.84
C ALA A 322 21.18 -10.89 -4.33
N ASP A 323 21.37 -9.96 -3.40
CA ASP A 323 22.66 -9.67 -2.78
C ASP A 323 23.21 -10.87 -1.97
N VAL A 324 22.36 -11.49 -1.14
CA VAL A 324 22.72 -12.71 -0.39
C VAL A 324 23.14 -13.84 -1.33
N LYS A 325 22.37 -14.07 -2.40
CA LYS A 325 22.71 -15.08 -3.41
C LYS A 325 24.07 -14.82 -4.04
N LEU A 326 24.40 -13.57 -4.36
CA LEU A 326 25.69 -13.22 -4.96
C LEU A 326 26.86 -13.38 -3.97
N LYS A 327 26.68 -13.01 -2.69
CA LYS A 327 27.69 -13.23 -1.65
C LYS A 327 28.06 -14.70 -1.49
N ASN A 328 27.06 -15.59 -1.57
CA ASN A 328 27.27 -17.03 -1.42
C ASN A 328 27.93 -17.69 -2.65
N LEU A 329 28.00 -17.02 -3.80
CA LEU A 329 28.69 -17.53 -4.99
C LEU A 329 30.20 -17.24 -5.00
N ILE A 330 30.68 -16.35 -4.12
CA ILE A 330 32.07 -15.87 -4.07
C ILE A 330 32.88 -16.63 -2.99
N VAL A 331 32.28 -17.63 -2.34
CA VAL A 331 32.92 -18.48 -1.31
C VAL A 331 33.28 -19.85 -1.87
#